data_AF-A0A4V0I6W3-F1
#
_entry.id   AF-A0A4V0I6W3-F1
#
_cell.length_a   1.000
_cell.length_b   1.000
_cell.length_c   1.000
_cell.angle_alpha   90.00
_cell.angle_beta   90.00
_cell.angle_gamma   90.00
#
_symmetry.space_group_name_H-M   'P 1'
#
loop_
_entity.id
_entity.type
_entity.pdbx_description
1 polymer ?
#
loop_
_entity_poly.entity_id
_entity_poly.type
_entity_poly.pdbx_seq_one_letter_code
_entity_poly.pdbx_strand_id
1 'polypeptide(L)'
;MRRLVAAAVGMILVCGCQRFTVRTESKVSMTGPLETRVTAEMPPVNPHAGPVKPVVVQAGSGRVAIVDIDGLILNAPFVGPLSVGENPVALFREKLDAVECDPCVRAVVVRVHSPGGGVAACTAMRRDLERFKERTKLPVVAALLDVAAGGAYYVASAADVVVAEPAAVTGGLGVILNLFNLQDLMAQFNVIPQPIKAGEMVDIGSSARPLKEAEKQLLQAMADEFHKQIQADVARSRPRADAARAFDGRIMTGRQAVDAGLVDRVGDLDEALQLAAGINQSNGAAPRPEVVLYRRANDPARTVYAVTPNVPLQGAGILPNLPGLDRSKLPTFLSVWQPELTMEKLGGK
;
A
#
# COMPACT_ATOMS: atom_id res chain seq x y z
N MET A 1 5.50 10.95 -55.18
CA MET A 1 6.64 11.16 -54.27
C MET A 1 6.24 12.16 -53.19
N ARG A 2 6.43 11.80 -51.90
CA ARG A 2 6.59 12.63 -50.66
C ARG A 2 5.43 13.60 -50.27
N ARG A 3 4.66 13.32 -49.20
CA ARG A 3 4.82 13.74 -47.77
C ARG A 3 4.54 15.25 -47.58
N LEU A 4 3.73 15.79 -46.65
CA LEU A 4 3.53 15.55 -45.20
C LEU A 4 2.24 16.25 -44.70
N VAL A 5 1.59 15.62 -43.69
CA VAL A 5 1.08 16.14 -42.40
C VAL A 5 0.47 17.55 -42.31
N ALA A 6 -0.79 17.60 -41.85
CA ALA A 6 -1.28 18.65 -40.96
C ALA A 6 -2.15 18.00 -39.87
N ALA A 7 -1.73 18.14 -38.62
CA ALA A 7 -2.52 17.87 -37.44
C ALA A 7 -3.27 19.15 -37.04
N ALA A 8 -4.52 19.05 -36.58
CA ALA A 8 -4.99 19.77 -35.40
C ALA A 8 -6.47 19.45 -35.08
N VAL A 9 -6.64 18.91 -33.87
CA VAL A 9 -7.61 19.32 -32.84
C VAL A 9 -9.10 19.36 -33.23
N GLY A 10 -9.81 18.33 -32.79
CA GLY A 10 -11.26 18.36 -32.58
C GLY A 10 -11.57 17.93 -31.16
N MET A 11 -11.68 18.91 -30.28
CA MET A 11 -12.17 18.84 -28.91
C MET A 11 -13.49 18.04 -28.86
N ILE A 12 -13.53 16.94 -28.11
CA ILE A 12 -14.76 16.18 -27.89
C ILE A 12 -15.01 16.11 -26.38
N LEU A 13 -15.85 17.04 -25.94
CA LEU A 13 -16.71 16.90 -24.77
C LEU A 13 -17.53 15.62 -24.92
N VAL A 14 -17.39 14.64 -24.04
CA VAL A 14 -18.43 13.63 -23.84
C VAL A 14 -18.54 13.29 -22.35
N CYS A 15 -19.63 13.77 -21.76
CA CYS A 15 -20.32 13.12 -20.64
C CYS A 15 -20.66 11.67 -21.00
N GLY A 16 -20.38 10.73 -20.10
CA GLY A 16 -21.17 9.50 -19.96
C GLY A 16 -20.65 8.23 -20.67
N CYS A 17 -20.37 7.22 -19.83
CA CYS A 17 -20.36 5.77 -20.03
C CYS A 17 -20.34 5.18 -21.47
N GLN A 18 -19.18 4.70 -21.94
CA GLN A 18 -19.09 3.53 -22.86
C GLN A 18 -19.33 2.24 -22.05
N ARG A 19 -19.92 1.08 -22.48
CA ARG A 19 -19.56 -0.39 -22.19
C ARG A 19 -19.07 -0.82 -23.54
N PHE A 20 -18.07 -1.68 -23.52
CA PHE A 20 -17.82 -2.57 -24.64
C PHE A 20 -18.26 -3.95 -24.17
N THR A 21 -19.03 -4.65 -24.99
CA THR A 21 -18.76 -6.09 -25.12
C THR A 21 -18.90 -6.48 -26.58
N VAL A 22 -17.74 -6.79 -27.14
CA VAL A 22 -17.54 -7.38 -28.44
C VAL A 22 -17.45 -8.89 -28.20
N ARG A 23 -18.29 -9.69 -28.85
CA ARG A 23 -17.75 -10.72 -29.74
C ARG A 23 -18.80 -11.26 -30.72
N THR A 24 -18.30 -11.33 -31.94
CA THR A 24 -18.90 -11.65 -33.21
C THR A 24 -19.03 -13.16 -33.41
N GLU A 25 -20.02 -13.60 -34.16
CA GLU A 25 -19.79 -14.33 -35.42
C GLU A 25 -21.10 -14.45 -36.19
N SER A 26 -21.30 -13.57 -37.17
CA SER A 26 -22.41 -13.65 -38.11
C SER A 26 -21.92 -13.33 -39.51
N LYS A 27 -22.03 -14.28 -40.43
CA LYS A 27 -21.84 -14.03 -41.87
C LYS A 27 -23.18 -13.62 -42.47
N VAL A 28 -23.30 -12.34 -42.80
CA VAL A 28 -24.41 -11.80 -43.58
C VAL A 28 -23.80 -11.15 -44.83
N SER A 29 -24.20 -11.60 -46.01
CA SER A 29 -23.82 -10.96 -47.28
C SER A 29 -24.95 -10.03 -47.73
N MET A 30 -24.67 -8.73 -47.82
CA MET A 30 -25.59 -7.71 -48.31
C MET A 30 -24.85 -6.75 -49.23
N THR A 31 -25.45 -6.40 -50.37
CA THR A 31 -24.92 -5.43 -51.34
C THR A 31 -25.64 -4.10 -51.17
N GLY A 32 -25.38 -3.40 -50.07
CA GLY A 32 -25.94 -2.08 -49.77
C GLY A 32 -25.43 -1.53 -48.43
N PRO A 33 -25.46 -0.19 -48.21
CA PRO A 33 -24.98 0.42 -46.98
C PRO A 33 -25.90 0.05 -45.80
N LEU A 34 -25.31 -0.45 -44.73
CA LEU A 34 -26.01 -0.95 -43.55
C LEU A 34 -25.74 0.02 -42.39
N GLU A 35 -26.74 0.78 -41.97
CA GLU A 35 -26.64 1.65 -40.78
C GLU A 35 -27.13 0.89 -39.55
N THR A 36 -26.20 0.47 -38.69
CA THR A 36 -26.53 -0.16 -37.39
C THR A 36 -26.12 0.74 -36.24
N ARG A 37 -26.96 0.82 -35.19
CA ARG A 37 -26.60 1.44 -33.91
C ARG A 37 -26.40 0.35 -32.85
N VAL A 38 -25.15 0.17 -32.40
CA VAL A 38 -24.80 -0.74 -31.31
C VAL A 38 -24.72 0.07 -30.02
N THR A 39 -25.51 -0.31 -29.01
CA THR A 39 -25.54 0.35 -27.69
C THR A 39 -24.93 -0.59 -26.65
N ALA A 40 -23.97 -0.11 -25.88
CA ALA A 40 -23.35 -0.88 -24.80
C ALA A 40 -23.09 0.02 -23.58
N GLU A 41 -23.59 -0.37 -22.40
CA GLU A 41 -23.71 0.43 -21.15
C GLU A 41 -22.59 0.41 -20.02
N MET A 42 -21.31 0.88 -20.12
CA MET A 42 -20.20 0.96 -19.07
C MET A 42 -20.68 0.82 -17.63
N PRO A 43 -20.33 -0.19 -16.77
CA PRO A 43 -20.35 0.18 -15.36
C PRO A 43 -19.33 1.32 -15.16
N PRO A 44 -19.53 2.20 -14.17
CA PRO A 44 -18.59 3.29 -13.90
C PRO A 44 -17.17 2.75 -13.70
N VAL A 45 -16.18 3.54 -14.16
CA VAL A 45 -14.73 3.26 -14.04
C VAL A 45 -14.29 3.09 -12.57
N ASN A 46 -15.13 3.53 -11.62
CA ASN A 46 -14.97 3.28 -10.21
C ASN A 46 -16.18 2.50 -9.64
N PRO A 47 -16.13 1.16 -9.59
CA PRO A 47 -17.19 0.35 -8.98
C PRO A 47 -17.31 0.51 -7.45
N HIS A 48 -16.47 1.38 -6.84
CA HIS A 48 -16.36 1.62 -5.40
C HIS A 48 -16.86 3.02 -4.98
N ALA A 49 -17.70 3.68 -5.78
CA ALA A 49 -18.04 5.10 -5.65
C ALA A 49 -18.85 5.53 -4.39
N GLY A 50 -19.02 4.67 -3.38
CA GLY A 50 -19.77 4.96 -2.16
C GLY A 50 -18.94 4.77 -0.90
N PRO A 51 -19.35 5.36 0.25
CA PRO A 51 -18.65 5.20 1.52
C PRO A 51 -18.56 3.72 1.93
N VAL A 52 -17.56 3.38 2.72
CA VAL A 52 -17.45 2.04 3.29
C VAL A 52 -18.66 1.73 4.17
N LYS A 53 -19.17 0.52 4.06
CA LYS A 53 -20.32 0.02 4.83
C LYS A 53 -19.88 -1.15 5.71
N PRO A 54 -20.46 -1.31 6.91
CA PRO A 54 -20.18 -2.45 7.75
C PRO A 54 -20.73 -3.73 7.11
N VAL A 55 -19.90 -4.77 7.06
CA VAL A 55 -20.25 -6.12 6.60
C VAL A 55 -19.82 -7.09 7.69
N VAL A 56 -20.80 -7.73 8.34
CA VAL A 56 -20.54 -8.75 9.34
C VAL A 56 -20.09 -10.03 8.62
N VAL A 57 -18.87 -10.47 8.90
CA VAL A 57 -18.25 -11.66 8.28
C VAL A 57 -18.16 -12.85 9.23
N GLN A 58 -18.39 -12.62 10.52
CA GLN A 58 -18.49 -13.65 11.54
C GLN A 58 -19.55 -13.23 12.56
N ALA A 59 -20.51 -14.10 12.84
CA ALA A 59 -21.50 -13.90 13.89
C ALA A 59 -20.88 -14.20 15.26
N GLY A 60 -21.30 -13.46 16.29
CA GLY A 60 -20.77 -13.62 17.65
C GLY A 60 -21.30 -12.55 18.61
N SER A 61 -20.58 -12.33 19.70
CA SER A 61 -20.89 -11.28 20.68
C SER A 61 -19.68 -10.37 20.90
N GLY A 62 -19.91 -9.07 21.08
CA GLY A 62 -18.84 -8.09 21.19
C GLY A 62 -18.20 -7.83 19.83
N ARG A 63 -18.71 -6.81 19.12
CA ARG A 63 -18.28 -6.49 17.75
C ARG A 63 -16.84 -6.00 17.74
N VAL A 64 -16.00 -6.68 16.97
CA VAL A 64 -14.60 -6.31 16.69
C VAL A 64 -14.52 -5.89 15.22
N ALA A 65 -14.00 -4.69 14.98
CA ALA A 65 -13.78 -4.19 13.64
C ALA A 65 -12.38 -4.56 13.13
N ILE A 66 -12.27 -5.05 11.90
CA ILE A 66 -10.97 -5.19 11.23
C ILE A 66 -10.74 -3.97 10.32
N VAL A 67 -9.58 -3.34 10.50
CA VAL A 67 -9.04 -2.30 9.61
C VAL A 67 -7.75 -2.82 9.00
N ASP A 68 -7.75 -3.08 7.70
CA ASP A 68 -6.62 -3.66 6.99
C ASP A 68 -5.62 -2.61 6.48
N ILE A 69 -4.34 -2.97 6.57
CA ILE A 69 -3.20 -2.32 5.91
C ILE A 69 -2.62 -3.36 4.95
N ASP A 70 -2.99 -3.27 3.68
CA ASP A 70 -2.60 -4.24 2.65
C ASP A 70 -1.82 -3.59 1.51
N GLY A 71 -0.76 -4.28 1.05
CA GLY A 71 0.02 -3.85 -0.11
C GLY A 71 0.91 -2.63 0.15
N LEU A 72 1.40 -2.00 -0.92
CA LEU A 72 2.32 -0.87 -0.83
C LEU A 72 1.60 0.40 -0.33
N ILE A 73 2.15 1.06 0.68
CA ILE A 73 1.55 2.25 1.30
C ILE A 73 2.05 3.53 0.61
N LEU A 74 1.28 4.05 -0.34
CA LEU A 74 1.54 5.35 -0.98
C LEU A 74 0.31 6.25 -0.87
N ASN A 75 0.51 7.55 -0.66
CA ASN A 75 -0.60 8.52 -0.64
C ASN A 75 -1.02 8.91 -2.07
N ALA A 76 -1.41 7.91 -2.87
CA ALA A 76 -1.89 8.07 -4.23
C ALA A 76 -2.79 6.88 -4.59
N PRO A 77 -3.82 7.07 -5.43
CA PRO A 77 -4.55 5.95 -5.99
C PRO A 77 -3.64 5.12 -6.91
N PHE A 78 -3.78 3.79 -6.88
CA PHE A 78 -3.11 2.92 -7.84
C PHE A 78 -3.86 2.92 -9.17
N VAL A 79 -3.34 3.65 -10.16
CA VAL A 79 -3.97 3.70 -11.50
C VAL A 79 -3.30 2.70 -12.43
N GLY A 80 -4.10 1.92 -13.15
CA GLY A 80 -3.68 1.06 -14.25
C GLY A 80 -4.63 1.16 -15.44
N PRO A 81 -4.29 0.58 -16.60
CA PRO A 81 -5.22 0.53 -17.72
C PRO A 81 -6.51 -0.16 -17.27
N LEU A 82 -7.65 0.54 -17.43
CA LEU A 82 -8.98 0.05 -17.04
C LEU A 82 -9.20 -0.18 -15.53
N SER A 83 -8.33 0.35 -14.65
CA SER A 83 -8.46 0.16 -13.20
C SER A 83 -8.00 1.38 -12.41
N VAL A 84 -8.85 1.85 -11.50
CA VAL A 84 -8.50 2.86 -10.49
C VAL A 84 -8.62 2.19 -9.12
N GLY A 85 -7.48 1.87 -8.53
CA GLY A 85 -7.35 1.45 -7.14
C GLY A 85 -7.56 2.63 -6.19
N GLU A 86 -7.80 2.32 -4.93
CA GLU A 86 -8.04 3.30 -3.90
C GLU A 86 -6.72 3.85 -3.36
N ASN A 87 -6.75 5.08 -2.83
CA ASN A 87 -5.61 5.58 -2.07
C ASN A 87 -5.59 4.87 -0.69
N PRO A 88 -4.56 4.07 -0.37
CA PRO A 88 -4.54 3.29 0.87
C PRO A 88 -4.58 4.16 2.13
N VAL A 89 -3.99 5.37 2.10
CA VAL A 89 -4.02 6.31 3.23
C VAL A 89 -5.44 6.84 3.45
N ALA A 90 -6.13 7.19 2.36
CA ALA A 90 -7.49 7.70 2.44
C ALA A 90 -8.48 6.61 2.90
N LEU A 91 -8.35 5.39 2.37
CA LEU A 91 -9.19 4.26 2.73
C LEU A 91 -8.99 3.85 4.20
N PHE A 92 -7.75 3.83 4.69
CA PHE A 92 -7.47 3.53 6.09
C PHE A 92 -8.16 4.52 7.02
N ARG A 93 -8.05 5.82 6.73
CA ARG A 93 -8.72 6.88 7.50
C ARG A 93 -10.24 6.74 7.46
N GLU A 94 -10.81 6.50 6.28
CA GLU A 94 -12.26 6.32 6.14
C GLU A 94 -12.78 5.12 6.96
N LYS A 95 -12.02 4.01 6.99
CA LYS A 95 -12.36 2.85 7.83
C LYS A 95 -12.31 3.19 9.32
N LEU A 96 -11.31 3.95 9.79
CA LEU A 96 -11.25 4.41 11.17
C LEU A 96 -12.43 5.33 11.54
N ASP A 97 -12.78 6.27 10.65
CA ASP A 97 -13.91 7.17 10.85
C ASP A 97 -15.24 6.40 10.89
N ALA A 98 -15.39 5.39 10.03
CA ALA A 98 -16.58 4.52 10.02
C ALA A 98 -16.68 3.64 11.28
N VAL A 99 -15.55 3.18 11.82
CA VAL A 99 -15.49 2.48 13.11
C VAL A 99 -15.90 3.40 14.25
N GLU A 100 -15.40 4.64 14.28
CA GLU A 100 -15.73 5.63 15.31
C GLU A 100 -17.23 5.97 15.33
N CYS A 101 -17.89 5.90 14.18
CA CYS A 101 -19.33 6.10 14.03
C CYS A 101 -20.19 4.86 14.33
N ASP A 102 -19.60 3.69 14.59
CA ASP A 102 -20.33 2.46 14.93
C ASP A 102 -20.31 2.19 16.44
N PRO A 103 -21.40 2.51 17.19
CA PRO A 103 -21.44 2.35 18.64
C PRO A 103 -21.44 0.88 19.09
N CYS A 104 -21.63 -0.08 18.18
CA CYS A 104 -21.56 -1.49 18.51
C CYS A 104 -20.11 -1.98 18.62
N VAL A 105 -19.14 -1.31 17.98
CA VAL A 105 -17.74 -1.72 17.99
C VAL A 105 -17.13 -1.54 19.37
N ARG A 106 -16.47 -2.59 19.87
CA ARG A 106 -15.85 -2.64 21.21
C ARG A 106 -14.33 -2.69 21.16
N ALA A 107 -13.74 -3.08 20.03
CA ALA A 107 -12.31 -3.12 19.81
C ALA A 107 -11.99 -3.13 18.31
N VAL A 108 -10.74 -2.83 17.97
CA VAL A 108 -10.23 -2.83 16.59
C VAL A 108 -9.06 -3.79 16.46
N VAL A 109 -9.07 -4.59 15.39
CA VAL A 109 -7.89 -5.32 14.91
C VAL A 109 -7.35 -4.63 13.66
N VAL A 110 -6.13 -4.11 13.74
CA VAL A 110 -5.40 -3.60 12.58
C VAL A 110 -4.67 -4.78 11.93
N ARG A 111 -5.21 -5.29 10.83
CA ARG A 111 -4.68 -6.49 10.16
C ARG A 111 -3.70 -6.08 9.08
N VAL A 112 -2.44 -6.48 9.21
CA VAL A 112 -1.32 -5.96 8.41
C VAL A 112 -0.76 -7.03 7.50
N HIS A 113 -0.79 -6.75 6.20
CA HIS A 113 -0.16 -7.53 5.14
C HIS A 113 0.48 -6.57 4.12
N SER A 114 1.59 -5.95 4.51
CA SER A 114 2.23 -4.90 3.76
C SER A 114 3.76 -4.89 3.93
N PRO A 115 4.51 -4.70 2.83
CA PRO A 115 5.95 -4.50 2.91
C PRO A 115 6.33 -3.11 3.45
N GLY A 116 5.37 -2.19 3.60
CA GLY A 116 5.60 -0.78 3.95
C GLY A 116 5.30 0.16 2.78
N GLY A 117 5.97 1.31 2.72
CA GLY A 117 5.76 2.31 1.67
C GLY A 117 6.36 3.67 1.98
N GLY A 118 5.76 4.74 1.46
CA GLY A 118 6.26 6.10 1.62
C GLY A 118 6.27 6.55 3.08
N VAL A 119 7.39 7.10 3.54
CA VAL A 119 7.58 7.57 4.93
C VAL A 119 6.45 8.52 5.35
N ALA A 120 6.14 9.51 4.51
CA ALA A 120 5.07 10.47 4.81
C ALA A 120 3.68 9.82 4.92
N ALA A 121 3.39 8.83 4.08
CA ALA A 121 2.13 8.09 4.08
C ALA A 121 1.99 7.26 5.38
N CYS A 122 3.05 6.53 5.75
CA CYS A 122 3.07 5.72 6.96
C CYS A 122 2.99 6.59 8.23
N THR A 123 3.70 7.72 8.28
CA THR A 123 3.60 8.69 9.39
C THR A 123 2.21 9.33 9.48
N ALA A 124 1.52 9.57 8.36
CA ALA A 124 0.13 10.01 8.39
C ALA A 124 -0.80 8.94 8.98
N MET A 125 -0.72 7.69 8.51
CA MET A 125 -1.53 6.58 9.02
C MET A 125 -1.27 6.29 10.49
N ARG A 126 -0.01 6.34 10.94
CA ARG A 126 0.34 6.18 12.36
C ARG A 126 -0.35 7.25 13.22
N ARG A 127 -0.26 8.53 12.81
CA ARG A 127 -0.92 9.64 13.51
C ARG A 127 -2.44 9.49 13.53
N ASP A 128 -3.03 9.02 12.44
CA ASP A 128 -4.47 8.75 12.38
C ASP A 128 -4.86 7.66 13.38
N LEU A 129 -4.07 6.58 13.49
CA LEU A 129 -4.29 5.51 14.47
C LEU A 129 -4.12 6.00 15.92
N GLU A 130 -3.06 6.76 16.21
CA GLU A 130 -2.83 7.34 17.54
C GLU A 130 -3.99 8.26 17.95
N ARG A 131 -4.44 9.15 17.06
CA ARG A 131 -5.60 10.03 17.29
C ARG A 131 -6.89 9.25 17.47
N PHE A 132 -7.12 8.23 16.65
CA PHE A 132 -8.29 7.36 16.78
C PHE A 132 -8.35 6.71 18.17
N LYS A 133 -7.22 6.15 18.65
CA LYS A 133 -7.12 5.59 20.00
C LYS A 133 -7.38 6.63 21.09
N GLU A 134 -6.83 7.83 20.92
CA GLU A 134 -7.03 8.93 21.86
C GLU A 134 -8.49 9.37 21.96
N ARG A 135 -9.21 9.47 20.83
CA ARG A 135 -10.62 9.89 20.78
C ARG A 135 -11.56 8.81 21.29
N THR A 136 -11.39 7.57 20.82
CA THR A 136 -12.37 6.50 21.03
C THR A 136 -12.11 5.69 22.30
N LYS A 137 -10.87 5.65 22.78
CA LYS A 137 -10.39 4.76 23.85
C LYS A 137 -10.66 3.27 23.58
N LEU A 138 -10.93 2.90 22.32
CA LEU A 138 -11.11 1.51 21.92
C LEU A 138 -9.76 0.78 21.97
N PRO A 139 -9.70 -0.46 22.51
CA PRO A 139 -8.52 -1.30 22.41
C PRO A 139 -8.18 -1.56 20.94
N VAL A 140 -6.89 -1.41 20.59
CA VAL A 140 -6.37 -1.70 19.26
C VAL A 140 -5.33 -2.82 19.34
N VAL A 141 -5.58 -3.90 18.62
CA VAL A 141 -4.63 -5.01 18.44
C VAL A 141 -4.14 -5.01 17.00
N ALA A 142 -2.83 -4.97 16.76
CA ALA A 142 -2.28 -5.22 15.44
C ALA A 142 -2.06 -6.72 15.24
N ALA A 143 -2.50 -7.25 14.11
CA ALA A 143 -2.27 -8.63 13.69
C ALA A 143 -1.36 -8.64 12.45
N LEU A 144 -0.12 -9.09 12.62
CA LEU A 144 0.87 -9.16 11.53
C LEU A 144 0.70 -10.52 10.82
N LEU A 145 0.28 -10.47 9.55
CA LEU A 145 0.16 -11.66 8.70
C LEU A 145 1.49 -11.96 8.00
N ASP A 146 1.48 -12.43 6.75
CA ASP A 146 2.65 -12.89 6.01
C ASP A 146 3.80 -11.87 6.00
N VAL A 147 3.49 -10.60 5.72
CA VAL A 147 4.46 -9.50 5.66
C VAL A 147 3.91 -8.30 6.41
N ALA A 148 4.68 -7.78 7.36
CA ALA A 148 4.40 -6.51 8.01
C ALA A 148 5.73 -5.83 8.33
N ALA A 149 6.32 -5.18 7.33
CA ALA A 149 7.68 -4.66 7.41
C ALA A 149 7.75 -3.14 7.14
N GLY A 150 8.88 -2.53 7.52
CA GLY A 150 9.15 -1.10 7.32
C GLY A 150 8.03 -0.21 7.84
N GLY A 151 7.48 0.61 6.96
CA GLY A 151 6.41 1.55 7.24
C GLY A 151 5.13 0.90 7.75
N ALA A 152 4.86 -0.36 7.38
CA ALA A 152 3.68 -1.09 7.84
C ALA A 152 3.81 -1.50 9.32
N TYR A 153 4.98 -2.06 9.71
CA TYR A 153 5.28 -2.32 11.11
C TYR A 153 5.33 -1.01 11.92
N TYR A 154 5.88 0.05 11.34
CA TYR A 154 5.90 1.37 11.97
C TYR A 154 4.49 1.87 12.34
N VAL A 155 3.49 1.69 11.48
CA VAL A 155 2.08 1.99 11.81
C VAL A 155 1.55 1.00 12.86
N ALA A 156 1.77 -0.30 12.67
CA ALA A 156 1.31 -1.36 13.56
C ALA A 156 1.82 -1.21 15.01
N SER A 157 3.04 -0.73 15.18
CA SER A 157 3.66 -0.53 16.50
C SER A 157 2.92 0.48 17.39
N ALA A 158 2.06 1.34 16.81
CA ALA A 158 1.18 2.25 17.57
C ALA A 158 -0.06 1.58 18.19
N ALA A 159 -0.35 0.32 17.86
CA ALA A 159 -1.41 -0.46 18.52
C ALA A 159 -1.16 -0.60 20.03
N ASP A 160 -2.14 -1.08 20.81
CA ASP A 160 -1.92 -1.41 22.22
C ASP A 160 -1.17 -2.73 22.36
N VAL A 161 -1.56 -3.72 21.55
CA VAL A 161 -0.90 -5.02 21.47
C VAL A 161 -0.57 -5.35 20.02
N VAL A 162 0.59 -5.94 19.77
CA VAL A 162 1.03 -6.47 18.47
C VAL A 162 1.16 -7.98 18.58
N VAL A 163 0.35 -8.68 17.79
CA VAL A 163 0.37 -10.13 17.61
C VAL A 163 0.93 -10.42 16.22
N ALA A 164 1.84 -11.37 16.10
CA ALA A 164 2.39 -11.76 14.81
C ALA A 164 2.23 -13.25 14.55
N GLU A 165 1.84 -13.61 13.33
CA GLU A 165 1.89 -14.99 12.86
C GLU A 165 3.30 -15.55 13.06
N PRO A 166 3.46 -16.84 13.43
CA PRO A 166 4.79 -17.44 13.62
C PRO A 166 5.70 -17.28 12.40
N ALA A 167 5.11 -17.37 11.20
CA ALA A 167 5.79 -17.24 9.92
C ALA A 167 5.79 -15.81 9.35
N ALA A 168 5.27 -14.81 10.08
CA ALA A 168 5.27 -13.42 9.65
C ALA A 168 6.70 -12.92 9.43
N VAL A 169 6.90 -12.17 8.35
CA VAL A 169 8.11 -11.36 8.11
C VAL A 169 7.84 -9.93 8.57
N THR A 170 8.55 -9.50 9.61
CA THR A 170 8.40 -8.16 10.20
C THR A 170 9.76 -7.49 10.47
N GLY A 171 9.77 -6.36 11.17
CA GLY A 171 10.93 -5.49 11.30
C GLY A 171 11.11 -4.66 10.02
N GLY A 172 12.33 -4.63 9.47
CA GLY A 172 12.64 -3.87 8.26
C GLY A 172 12.53 -2.35 8.48
N LEU A 173 12.66 -1.89 9.72
CA LEU A 173 12.62 -0.47 10.06
C LEU A 173 13.88 0.21 9.52
N GLY A 174 13.72 0.89 8.40
CA GLY A 174 14.75 1.63 7.71
C GLY A 174 14.11 2.65 6.78
N VAL A 175 14.93 3.55 6.24
CA VAL A 175 14.52 4.54 5.25
C VAL A 175 15.45 4.45 4.06
N ILE A 176 14.89 4.30 2.87
CA ILE A 176 15.63 4.18 1.61
C ILE A 176 15.10 5.17 0.59
N LEU A 177 16.01 5.72 -0.22
CA LEU A 177 15.69 6.49 -1.41
C LEU A 177 16.39 5.83 -2.60
N ASN A 178 15.61 5.22 -3.48
CA ASN A 178 16.14 4.55 -4.67
C ASN A 178 16.37 5.57 -5.78
N LEU A 179 17.62 5.67 -6.24
CA LEU A 179 18.03 6.48 -7.39
C LEU A 179 18.86 5.62 -8.33
N PHE A 180 18.63 5.75 -9.63
CA PHE A 180 19.33 4.99 -10.66
C PHE A 180 20.16 5.94 -11.53
N ASN A 181 21.42 5.59 -11.80
CA ASN A 181 22.22 6.30 -12.79
C ASN A 181 22.15 5.56 -14.13
N LEU A 182 21.60 6.22 -15.14
CA LEU A 182 21.39 5.72 -16.51
C LEU A 182 22.29 6.45 -17.52
N GLN A 183 23.29 7.23 -17.08
CA GLN A 183 24.17 8.00 -17.96
C GLN A 183 24.77 7.14 -19.09
N ASP A 184 25.36 5.98 -18.75
CA ASP A 184 26.02 5.12 -19.73
C ASP A 184 25.03 4.45 -20.68
N LEU A 185 23.84 4.08 -20.17
CA LEU A 185 22.76 3.56 -20.99
C LEU A 185 22.32 4.61 -22.03
N MET A 186 22.12 5.86 -21.60
CA MET A 186 21.74 6.96 -22.49
C MET A 186 22.83 7.24 -23.54
N ALA A 187 24.10 7.17 -23.15
CA ALA A 187 25.24 7.35 -24.04
C ALA A 187 25.28 6.29 -25.16
N GLN A 188 24.95 5.02 -24.87
CA GLN A 188 24.88 3.96 -25.88
C GLN A 188 23.86 4.25 -27.00
N PHE A 189 22.80 4.99 -26.69
CA PHE A 189 21.77 5.40 -27.65
C PHE A 189 21.96 6.83 -28.18
N ASN A 190 23.13 7.45 -27.93
CA ASN A 190 23.43 8.84 -28.29
C ASN A 190 22.39 9.85 -27.74
N VAL A 191 21.79 9.55 -26.58
CA VAL A 191 20.88 10.47 -25.90
C VAL A 191 21.70 11.34 -24.95
N ILE A 192 21.84 12.62 -25.28
CA ILE A 192 22.65 13.57 -24.51
C ILE A 192 21.73 14.47 -23.66
N PRO A 193 21.74 14.34 -22.33
CA PRO A 193 20.96 15.20 -21.46
C PRO A 193 21.56 16.63 -21.43
N GLN A 194 20.73 17.64 -21.66
CA GLN A 194 21.12 19.07 -21.59
C GLN A 194 20.16 19.84 -20.66
N PRO A 195 20.27 19.69 -19.33
CA PRO A 195 19.37 20.36 -18.40
C PRO A 195 19.64 21.86 -18.36
N ILE A 196 18.61 22.68 -18.59
CA ILE A 196 18.61 24.12 -18.32
C ILE A 196 17.91 24.32 -16.98
N LYS A 197 18.63 24.84 -15.97
CA LYS A 197 18.13 24.92 -14.60
C LYS A 197 18.39 26.28 -13.95
N ALA A 198 17.41 26.72 -13.17
CA ALA A 198 17.45 27.97 -12.42
C ALA A 198 18.24 27.89 -11.09
N GLY A 199 18.83 26.72 -10.77
CA GLY A 199 19.63 26.52 -9.56
C GLY A 199 20.42 25.20 -9.60
N GLU A 200 21.51 25.12 -8.84
CA GLU A 200 22.44 23.97 -8.90
C GLU A 200 21.80 22.65 -8.48
N MET A 201 20.91 22.68 -7.46
CA MET A 201 20.30 21.50 -6.84
C MET A 201 18.96 21.08 -7.46
N VAL A 202 18.45 21.81 -8.46
CA VAL A 202 17.09 21.58 -9.02
C VAL A 202 16.94 20.18 -9.63
N ASP A 203 18.02 19.63 -10.17
CA ASP A 203 18.07 18.30 -10.78
C ASP A 203 18.73 17.25 -9.87
N ILE A 204 18.77 17.48 -8.56
CA ILE A 204 19.28 16.48 -7.60
C ILE A 204 18.55 15.13 -7.79
N GLY A 205 19.31 14.04 -7.80
CA GLY A 205 18.76 12.71 -8.07
C GLY A 205 18.40 12.45 -9.53
N SER A 206 18.83 13.32 -10.46
CA SER A 206 18.70 13.05 -11.90
C SER A 206 19.36 11.73 -12.27
N SER A 207 18.63 10.89 -13.02
CA SER A 207 19.15 9.62 -13.53
C SER A 207 20.11 9.78 -14.70
N ALA A 208 20.30 10.99 -15.22
CA ALA A 208 21.11 11.23 -16.42
C ALA A 208 22.60 11.48 -16.11
N ARG A 209 22.98 11.51 -14.83
CA ARG A 209 24.34 11.76 -14.34
C ARG A 209 24.56 11.11 -12.98
N PRO A 210 25.80 10.99 -12.50
CA PRO A 210 26.09 10.49 -11.17
C PRO A 210 25.66 11.54 -10.13
N LEU A 211 25.32 11.06 -8.94
CA LEU A 211 25.01 11.90 -7.79
C LEU A 211 26.31 12.53 -7.27
N LYS A 212 26.31 13.86 -7.09
CA LYS A 212 27.46 14.57 -6.51
C LYS A 212 27.55 14.31 -5.00
N GLU A 213 28.73 14.47 -4.42
CA GLU A 213 28.92 14.21 -2.98
C GLU A 213 28.06 15.11 -2.09
N ALA A 214 27.97 16.41 -2.40
CA ALA A 214 27.10 17.34 -1.66
C ALA A 214 25.60 16.99 -1.78
N GLU A 215 25.19 16.48 -2.94
CA GLU A 215 23.81 16.01 -3.17
C GLU A 215 23.52 14.74 -2.36
N LYS A 216 24.48 13.80 -2.34
CA LYS A 216 24.41 12.58 -1.54
C LYS A 216 24.30 12.88 -0.05
N GLN A 217 25.13 13.79 0.47
CA GLN A 217 25.10 14.20 1.87
C GLN A 217 23.75 14.82 2.26
N LEU A 218 23.18 15.67 1.38
CA LEU A 218 21.85 16.25 1.60
C LEU A 218 20.77 15.16 1.70
N LEU A 219 20.72 14.23 0.75
CA LEU A 219 19.72 13.16 0.73
C LEU A 219 19.93 12.16 1.89
N GLN A 220 21.18 11.90 2.28
CA GLN A 220 21.50 11.06 3.44
C GLN A 220 21.01 11.71 4.74
N ALA A 221 21.24 13.01 4.91
CA ALA A 221 20.76 13.74 6.10
C ALA A 221 19.23 13.66 6.25
N MET A 222 18.49 13.73 5.13
CA MET A 222 17.04 13.53 5.13
C MET A 222 16.65 12.09 5.51
N ALA A 223 17.34 11.08 4.96
CA ALA A 223 17.11 9.68 5.32
C ALA A 223 17.33 9.44 6.83
N ASP A 224 18.43 9.98 7.37
CA ASP A 224 18.80 9.87 8.77
C ASP A 224 17.78 10.57 9.68
N GLU A 225 17.28 11.74 9.28
CA GLU A 225 16.22 12.46 10.00
C GLU A 225 14.95 11.62 10.10
N PHE A 226 14.48 11.07 8.98
CA PHE A 226 13.29 10.23 8.95
C PHE A 226 13.47 8.94 9.74
N HIS A 227 14.65 8.33 9.66
CA HIS A 227 14.97 7.14 10.42
C HIS A 227 14.99 7.41 11.93
N LYS A 228 15.57 8.54 12.37
CA LYS A 228 15.55 8.97 13.79
C LYS A 228 14.12 9.20 14.29
N GLN A 229 13.25 9.77 13.47
CA GLN A 229 11.84 9.94 13.83
C GLN A 229 11.16 8.58 14.07
N ILE A 230 11.35 7.63 13.15
CA ILE A 230 10.83 6.25 13.30
C ILE A 230 11.36 5.60 14.58
N GLN A 231 12.67 5.74 14.86
CA GLN A 231 13.28 5.22 16.10
C GLN A 231 12.61 5.79 17.34
N ALA A 232 12.42 7.11 17.41
CA ALA A 232 11.81 7.77 18.56
C ALA A 232 10.36 7.33 18.80
N ASP A 233 9.57 7.22 17.73
CA ASP A 233 8.16 6.83 17.82
C ASP A 233 7.98 5.34 18.17
N VAL A 234 8.81 4.45 17.61
CA VAL A 234 8.82 3.03 17.98
C VAL A 234 9.31 2.86 19.41
N ALA A 235 10.39 3.52 19.84
CA ALA A 235 10.87 3.44 21.22
C ALA A 235 9.82 3.90 22.24
N ARG A 236 9.00 4.91 21.91
CA ARG A 236 7.89 5.37 22.75
C ARG A 236 6.79 4.32 22.90
N SER A 237 6.44 3.63 21.82
CA SER A 237 5.34 2.65 21.80
C SER A 237 5.77 1.23 22.15
N ARG A 238 7.05 0.92 21.99
CA ARG A 238 7.70 -0.39 22.23
C ARG A 238 8.95 -0.19 23.11
N PRO A 239 8.80 0.16 24.39
CA PRO A 239 9.93 0.48 25.26
C PRO A 239 10.84 -0.71 25.57
N ARG A 240 10.41 -1.93 25.25
CA ARG A 240 11.21 -3.16 25.39
C ARG A 240 11.98 -3.52 24.12
N ALA A 241 11.83 -2.75 23.04
CA ALA A 241 12.49 -3.04 21.79
C ALA A 241 14.02 -2.95 21.93
N ASP A 242 14.72 -3.98 21.49
CA ASP A 242 16.18 -3.97 21.37
C ASP A 242 16.58 -3.07 20.21
N ALA A 243 17.06 -1.86 20.54
CA ALA A 243 17.43 -0.86 19.55
C ALA A 243 18.49 -1.35 18.54
N ALA A 244 19.43 -2.21 18.95
CA ALA A 244 20.49 -2.70 18.07
C ALA A 244 19.96 -3.65 17.00
N ARG A 245 18.86 -4.37 17.30
CA ARG A 245 18.22 -5.29 16.38
C ARG A 245 17.06 -4.63 15.62
N ALA A 246 16.40 -3.67 16.22
CA ALA A 246 15.18 -3.07 15.68
C ALA A 246 15.43 -2.13 14.50
N PHE A 247 16.55 -1.41 14.48
CA PHE A 247 16.70 -0.22 13.64
C PHE A 247 17.84 -0.27 12.61
N ASP A 248 18.43 -1.43 12.36
CA ASP A 248 19.46 -1.57 11.31
C ASP A 248 18.88 -2.02 9.95
N GLY A 249 17.55 -1.99 9.81
CA GLY A 249 16.85 -2.36 8.59
C GLY A 249 16.67 -3.85 8.35
N ARG A 250 17.13 -4.74 9.26
CA ARG A 250 16.93 -6.19 9.09
C ARG A 250 15.47 -6.61 9.24
N ILE A 251 15.10 -7.69 8.55
CA ILE A 251 13.84 -8.39 8.78
C ILE A 251 13.97 -9.45 9.88
N MET A 252 12.84 -9.82 10.46
CA MET A 252 12.73 -10.82 11.51
C MET A 252 11.48 -11.68 11.30
N THR A 253 11.53 -12.93 11.76
CA THR A 253 10.33 -13.75 11.96
C THR A 253 9.49 -13.21 13.12
N GLY A 254 8.20 -13.57 13.19
CA GLY A 254 7.33 -13.21 14.31
C GLY A 254 7.93 -13.57 15.68
N ARG A 255 8.57 -14.75 15.80
CA ARG A 255 9.25 -15.18 17.03
C ARG A 255 10.45 -14.29 17.37
N GLN A 256 11.33 -14.04 16.41
CA GLN A 256 12.50 -13.18 16.61
C GLN A 256 12.11 -11.74 16.97
N ALA A 257 10.99 -11.25 16.45
CA ALA A 257 10.45 -9.94 16.75
C ALA A 257 9.89 -9.85 18.17
N VAL A 258 9.31 -10.93 18.71
CA VAL A 258 8.98 -11.03 20.14
C VAL A 258 10.25 -10.96 20.99
N ASP A 259 11.27 -11.74 20.64
CA ASP A 259 12.55 -11.75 21.36
C ASP A 259 13.27 -10.39 21.30
N ALA A 260 13.03 -9.62 20.23
CA ALA A 260 13.55 -8.26 20.06
C ALA A 260 12.65 -7.18 20.69
N GLY A 261 11.55 -7.53 21.35
CA GLY A 261 10.62 -6.60 21.99
C GLY A 261 9.79 -5.74 21.04
N LEU A 262 9.74 -6.11 19.75
CA LEU A 262 8.95 -5.43 18.72
C LEU A 262 7.49 -5.94 18.68
N VAL A 263 7.29 -7.21 19.03
CA VAL A 263 5.97 -7.86 19.03
C VAL A 263 5.69 -8.35 20.44
N ASP A 264 4.44 -8.27 20.89
CA ASP A 264 4.09 -8.67 22.26
C ASP A 264 3.93 -10.18 22.38
N ARG A 265 3.40 -10.84 21.33
CA ARG A 265 3.29 -12.29 21.28
C ARG A 265 3.17 -12.84 19.85
N VAL A 266 3.53 -14.11 19.71
CA VAL A 266 3.21 -14.88 18.51
C VAL A 266 1.77 -15.36 18.60
N GLY A 267 1.03 -15.26 17.50
CA GLY A 267 -0.32 -15.79 17.36
C GLY A 267 -0.97 -15.51 16.01
N ASP A 268 -2.07 -16.18 15.73
CA ASP A 268 -2.80 -16.03 14.48
C ASP A 268 -3.85 -14.89 14.52
N LEU A 269 -4.53 -14.66 13.40
CA LEU A 269 -5.59 -13.64 13.31
C LEU A 269 -6.77 -13.94 14.27
N ASP A 270 -7.12 -15.20 14.49
CA ASP A 270 -8.21 -15.57 15.38
C ASP A 270 -7.85 -15.28 16.85
N GLU A 271 -6.59 -15.52 17.23
CA GLU A 271 -6.06 -15.14 18.54
C GLU A 271 -6.04 -13.62 18.72
N ALA A 272 -5.68 -12.85 17.69
CA ALA A 272 -5.74 -11.39 17.74
C ALA A 272 -7.19 -10.87 17.92
N LEU A 273 -8.16 -11.49 17.22
CA LEU A 273 -9.59 -11.16 17.35
C LEU A 273 -10.14 -11.48 18.74
N GLN A 274 -9.77 -12.63 19.31
CA GLN A 274 -10.17 -13.01 20.66
C GLN A 274 -9.54 -12.11 21.72
N LEU A 275 -8.26 -11.76 21.54
CA LEU A 275 -7.56 -10.83 22.42
C LEU A 275 -8.22 -9.45 22.40
N ALA A 276 -8.57 -8.94 21.21
CA ALA A 276 -9.29 -7.68 21.07
C ALA A 276 -10.67 -7.72 21.75
N ALA A 277 -11.36 -8.87 21.69
CA ALA A 277 -12.63 -9.07 22.36
C ALA A 277 -12.53 -9.29 23.88
N GLY A 278 -11.31 -9.37 24.45
CA GLY A 278 -11.10 -9.66 25.86
C GLY A 278 -11.42 -11.10 26.26
N ILE A 279 -11.39 -12.02 25.31
CA ILE A 279 -11.74 -13.43 25.50
C ILE A 279 -10.46 -14.20 25.80
N ASN A 280 -10.30 -14.66 27.04
CA ASN A 280 -9.19 -15.52 27.43
C ASN A 280 -9.50 -16.96 27.03
N GLN A 281 -8.62 -17.59 26.23
CA GLN A 281 -8.70 -19.02 25.92
C GLN A 281 -8.36 -19.85 27.15
N SER A 282 -9.37 -20.13 27.98
CA SER A 282 -9.32 -21.17 29.00
C SER A 282 -10.19 -22.35 28.54
N ASN A 283 -9.53 -23.36 27.94
CA ASN A 283 -10.00 -24.72 27.64
C ASN A 283 -11.52 -24.89 27.39
N GLY A 284 -11.94 -24.68 26.15
CA GLY A 284 -13.30 -24.93 25.66
C GLY A 284 -13.57 -24.16 24.37
N ALA A 285 -14.72 -24.42 23.71
CA ALA A 285 -15.20 -23.63 22.58
C ALA A 285 -15.52 -22.21 23.05
N ALA A 286 -14.48 -21.36 23.13
CA ALA A 286 -14.61 -19.97 23.53
C ALA A 286 -15.63 -19.27 22.59
N PRO A 287 -16.51 -18.42 23.13
CA PRO A 287 -17.42 -17.64 22.31
C PRO A 287 -16.61 -16.84 21.27
N ARG A 288 -17.06 -16.83 20.02
CA ARG A 288 -16.41 -16.06 18.97
C ARG A 288 -16.90 -14.61 18.99
N PRO A 289 -16.03 -13.62 18.75
CA PRO A 289 -16.48 -12.26 18.57
C PRO A 289 -17.28 -12.10 17.28
N GLU A 290 -18.24 -11.19 17.28
CA GLU A 290 -18.83 -10.70 16.03
C GLU A 290 -17.74 -9.90 15.30
N VAL A 291 -17.48 -10.20 14.03
CA VAL A 291 -16.43 -9.52 13.27
C VAL A 291 -17.05 -8.74 12.13
N VAL A 292 -16.73 -7.44 12.06
CA VAL A 292 -17.19 -6.52 11.03
C VAL A 292 -16.02 -6.02 10.18
N LEU A 293 -16.21 -6.01 8.87
CA LEU A 293 -15.32 -5.36 7.90
C LEU A 293 -16.03 -4.10 7.37
N TYR A 294 -15.28 -3.03 7.10
CA TYR A 294 -15.82 -1.83 6.43
C TYR A 294 -15.40 -1.86 4.96
N ARG A 295 -16.39 -2.07 4.08
CA ARG A 295 -16.19 -2.46 2.67
C ARG A 295 -16.98 -1.58 1.72
N ARG A 296 -16.53 -1.49 0.48
CA ARG A 296 -17.37 -0.96 -0.60
C ARG A 296 -18.47 -1.97 -0.90
N ALA A 297 -19.61 -1.51 -1.40
CA ALA A 297 -20.79 -2.36 -1.60
C ALA A 297 -20.55 -3.57 -2.54
N ASN A 298 -19.55 -3.47 -3.42
CA ASN A 298 -19.21 -4.50 -4.40
C ASN A 298 -17.96 -5.32 -4.00
N ASP A 299 -17.37 -5.08 -2.83
CA ASP A 299 -16.20 -5.84 -2.37
C ASP A 299 -16.66 -7.16 -1.75
N PRO A 300 -16.16 -8.32 -2.22
CA PRO A 300 -16.47 -9.59 -1.59
C PRO A 300 -15.88 -9.62 -0.17
N ALA A 301 -16.70 -9.93 0.83
CA ALA A 301 -16.32 -10.03 2.24
C ALA A 301 -16.82 -11.36 2.82
N ARG A 302 -16.20 -12.47 2.38
CA ARG A 302 -16.70 -13.82 2.72
C ARG A 302 -16.13 -14.36 4.04
N THR A 303 -14.96 -13.88 4.46
CA THR A 303 -14.24 -14.36 5.64
C THR A 303 -13.49 -13.21 6.29
N VAL A 304 -13.00 -13.45 7.51
CA VAL A 304 -12.08 -12.55 8.22
C VAL A 304 -10.74 -12.32 7.50
N TYR A 305 -10.44 -13.08 6.43
CA TYR A 305 -9.25 -12.93 5.59
C TYR A 305 -9.49 -12.16 4.30
N ALA A 306 -10.74 -11.77 3.99
CA ALA A 306 -11.01 -10.98 2.80
C ALA A 306 -10.19 -9.67 2.87
N VAL A 307 -9.58 -9.22 1.77
CA VAL A 307 -8.82 -7.95 1.66
C VAL A 307 -9.60 -6.94 0.82
N THR A 308 -9.42 -5.63 1.04
CA THR A 308 -9.94 -4.64 0.08
C THR A 308 -9.04 -4.66 -1.16
N PRO A 309 -9.57 -4.93 -2.36
CA PRO A 309 -8.74 -4.98 -3.57
C PRO A 309 -8.13 -3.61 -3.84
N ASN A 310 -6.80 -3.49 -3.71
CA ASN A 310 -6.09 -2.25 -4.05
C ASN A 310 -4.96 -2.43 -5.09
N VAL A 311 -4.90 -3.61 -5.71
CA VAL A 311 -3.99 -3.89 -6.82
C VAL A 311 -4.69 -3.59 -8.15
N PRO A 312 -4.05 -2.85 -9.07
CA PRO A 312 -4.62 -2.61 -10.39
C PRO A 312 -4.82 -3.95 -11.11
N LEU A 313 -5.99 -4.10 -11.75
CA LEU A 313 -6.50 -5.35 -12.34
C LEU A 313 -5.62 -6.00 -13.44
N GLN A 314 -4.47 -5.43 -13.79
CA GLN A 314 -3.60 -5.88 -14.89
C GLN A 314 -2.11 -5.93 -14.51
N GLY A 315 -1.76 -6.54 -13.39
CA GLY A 315 -0.36 -6.84 -13.02
C GLY A 315 0.41 -7.79 -13.96
N ALA A 316 -0.06 -8.04 -15.20
CA ALA A 316 0.53 -9.01 -16.12
C ALA A 316 1.06 -8.39 -17.44
N GLY A 317 1.16 -7.06 -17.56
CA GLY A 317 1.52 -6.40 -18.81
C GLY A 317 2.63 -5.35 -18.69
N ILE A 318 3.88 -5.79 -18.93
CA ILE A 318 5.00 -5.02 -19.49
C ILE A 318 5.42 -3.75 -18.72
N LEU A 319 6.22 -4.00 -17.67
CA LEU A 319 7.24 -3.20 -16.99
C LEU A 319 7.01 -3.28 -15.47
N PRO A 320 7.96 -3.83 -14.68
CA PRO A 320 7.84 -3.72 -13.23
C PRO A 320 7.82 -2.23 -12.88
N ASN A 321 6.77 -1.78 -12.17
CA ASN A 321 6.74 -0.48 -11.51
C ASN A 321 7.83 -0.47 -10.44
N LEU A 322 9.08 -0.25 -10.86
CA LEU A 322 10.23 -0.07 -10.01
C LEU A 322 10.14 1.34 -9.39
N PRO A 323 9.91 1.45 -8.06
CA PRO A 323 9.92 2.74 -7.40
C PRO A 323 11.28 3.43 -7.63
N GLY A 324 11.25 4.64 -8.20
CA GLY A 324 12.45 5.40 -8.60
C GLY A 324 12.68 5.50 -10.11
N LEU A 325 12.00 4.70 -10.95
CA LEU A 325 12.02 4.84 -12.42
C LEU A 325 10.78 5.57 -12.97
N ASP A 326 9.64 5.47 -12.29
CA ASP A 326 8.41 6.16 -12.67
C ASP A 326 8.43 7.63 -12.20
N ARG A 327 8.73 8.56 -13.11
CA ARG A 327 8.74 10.01 -12.81
C ARG A 327 7.36 10.58 -12.45
N SER A 328 6.25 9.88 -12.73
CA SER A 328 4.92 10.32 -12.31
C SER A 328 4.70 10.14 -10.80
N LYS A 329 5.54 9.32 -10.16
CA LYS A 329 5.60 9.08 -8.72
C LYS A 329 7.01 9.45 -8.25
N LEU A 330 7.28 10.76 -8.23
CA LEU A 330 8.53 11.42 -7.82
C LEU A 330 9.30 10.67 -6.71
N PRO A 331 10.65 10.76 -6.68
CA PRO A 331 11.47 10.03 -5.71
C PRO A 331 10.93 10.28 -4.29
N THR A 332 10.44 9.20 -3.68
CA THR A 332 9.81 9.22 -2.36
C THR A 332 10.68 8.39 -1.44
N PHE A 333 10.98 8.90 -0.25
CA PHE A 333 11.62 8.08 0.77
C PHE A 333 10.65 6.97 1.19
N LEU A 334 11.13 5.73 1.11
CA LEU A 334 10.37 4.54 1.45
C LEU A 334 10.90 3.98 2.76
N SER A 335 9.99 3.53 3.61
CA SER A 335 10.27 2.53 4.63
C SER A 335 9.58 1.26 4.17
N VAL A 336 10.31 0.42 3.44
CA VAL A 336 9.75 -0.76 2.78
C VAL A 336 10.75 -1.91 2.81
N TRP A 337 10.26 -3.11 3.02
CA TRP A 337 11.00 -4.32 2.68
C TRP A 337 10.58 -4.77 1.28
N GLN A 338 11.41 -4.48 0.30
CA GLN A 338 11.20 -4.89 -1.08
C GLN A 338 12.42 -5.70 -1.51
N PRO A 339 12.34 -7.05 -1.54
CA PRO A 339 13.37 -7.81 -2.23
C PRO A 339 13.33 -7.40 -3.70
N GLU A 340 14.36 -6.70 -4.18
CA GLU A 340 14.50 -6.49 -5.61
C GLU A 340 14.64 -7.85 -6.29
N LEU A 341 14.12 -7.96 -7.52
CA LEU A 341 14.50 -9.04 -8.41
C LEU A 341 16.00 -8.87 -8.70
N THR A 342 16.82 -9.56 -7.92
CA THR A 342 18.25 -9.64 -8.17
C THR A 342 18.41 -10.33 -9.51
N MET A 343 18.73 -9.55 -10.56
CA MET A 343 19.34 -10.10 -11.75
C MET A 343 20.80 -10.42 -11.41
N GLU A 344 21.00 -11.40 -10.53
CA GLU A 344 22.32 -11.96 -10.29
C GLU A 344 22.77 -12.68 -11.59
N LYS A 345 23.75 -12.06 -12.26
CA LYS A 345 24.58 -12.59 -13.35
C LYS A 345 23.83 -13.18 -14.56
N LEU A 346 23.44 -12.31 -15.49
CA LEU A 346 23.39 -12.64 -16.93
C LEU A 346 24.61 -12.12 -17.72
N GLY A 347 25.60 -11.56 -17.04
CA GLY A 347 26.89 -11.17 -17.61
C GLY A 347 27.99 -12.13 -17.18
N GLY A 348 28.11 -13.26 -17.87
CA GLY A 348 29.34 -14.04 -17.86
C GLY A 348 30.41 -13.30 -18.65
N LYS A 349 31.15 -12.42 -17.98
CA LYS A 349 32.54 -12.00 -18.24
C LYS A 349 32.95 -10.99 -17.17
#